data_AF-A0A560UYD5-F1
#
_entry.id   AF-A0A560UYD5-F1
#
_cell.length_a   1.000
_cell.length_b   1.000
_cell.length_c   1.000
_cell.angle_alpha   90.00
_cell.angle_beta   90.00
_cell.angle_gamma   90.00
#
_symmetry.space_group_name_H-M   'P 1'
#
loop_
_entity.id
_entity.type
_entity.pdbx_description
1 polymer ?
#
loop_
_entity_poly.entity_id
_entity_poly.type
_entity_poly.pdbx_seq_one_letter_code
_entity_poly.pdbx_strand_id
1 'polypeptide(L)'
;MRQQNFEVFQTARRLYDIGLKIGNKTLPIFDFAKRMNHENRTVLIVECVTSLAESSIGNYAFDVSYSDRHRIEIGAAGSIGFDDNGLQVTIPPEILGSGEWELNVIAFLQTPAIGKQAGLDEGRQRLVKTSELLIVYVVFCKVPDSKVRPASNHYLFDSYGNLGFVAVDVPRFNAFVRDALGAGRHNIVDAFTTTELAGDLFDRGLMVLCWGITPWLYMITSHGADEPVMFFPENTAPACRGAYFLDGEIERVSVIPGNALTDWDTESQSEWPSLAVEGEGDVAQLDLYIAKTVDSETGVFVPVPYFNLVRSGGEKRSQPILSFDILAGD
;
A
#
# COMPACT_ATOMS: atom_id res chain seq x y z
N MET A 1 -11.14 16.90 14.12
CA MET A 1 -10.52 15.65 13.62
C MET A 1 -11.03 14.50 14.45
N ARG A 2 -11.60 13.46 13.81
CA ARG A 2 -12.11 12.26 14.49
C ARG A 2 -11.00 11.22 14.46
N GLN A 3 -10.53 10.80 15.64
CA GLN A 3 -9.50 9.76 15.78
C GLN A 3 -10.01 8.45 15.18
N GLN A 4 -9.37 8.02 14.10
CA GLN A 4 -9.38 6.61 13.70
C GLN A 4 -8.26 5.92 14.45
N ASN A 5 -8.59 4.86 15.17
CA ASN A 5 -7.57 4.00 15.77
C ASN A 5 -7.41 2.79 14.86
N PHE A 6 -6.18 2.63 14.40
CA PHE A 6 -5.76 1.69 13.37
C PHE A 6 -4.74 0.76 13.97
N GLU A 7 -4.88 -0.53 13.71
CA GLU A 7 -3.85 -1.52 13.97
C GLU A 7 -3.77 -2.47 12.76
N VAL A 8 -2.55 -2.68 12.25
CA VAL A 8 -2.26 -3.73 11.26
C VAL A 8 -1.71 -4.92 12.00
N PHE A 9 -2.34 -6.07 11.76
CA PHE A 9 -2.02 -7.29 12.49
C PHE A 9 -1.14 -8.22 11.70
N GLN A 10 -0.24 -8.82 12.47
CA GLN A 10 0.72 -9.81 12.05
C GLN A 10 0.18 -11.14 12.54
N THR A 11 0.11 -12.15 11.68
CA THR A 11 -0.13 -13.54 12.11
C THR A 11 0.78 -14.44 11.33
N ALA A 12 1.53 -15.29 12.03
CA ALA A 12 2.31 -16.35 11.38
C ALA A 12 1.45 -17.55 10.96
N ARG A 13 0.16 -17.52 11.30
CA ARG A 13 -0.81 -18.58 11.05
C ARG A 13 -1.87 -18.15 10.06
N ARG A 14 -2.55 -19.15 9.51
CA ARG A 14 -3.69 -18.96 8.62
C ARG A 14 -4.81 -18.27 9.39
N LEU A 15 -5.41 -17.23 8.82
CA LEU A 15 -6.44 -16.41 9.48
C LEU A 15 -7.58 -17.22 10.11
N TYR A 16 -7.98 -18.33 9.49
CA TYR A 16 -9.08 -19.16 9.99
C TYR A 16 -8.79 -19.91 11.29
N ASP A 17 -7.53 -19.92 11.73
CA ASP A 17 -7.12 -20.45 13.03
C ASP A 17 -7.23 -19.38 14.15
N ILE A 18 -7.53 -18.12 13.78
CA ILE A 18 -7.65 -16.98 14.70
C ILE A 18 -9.13 -16.78 15.07
N GLY A 19 -9.39 -16.58 16.36
CA GLY A 19 -10.70 -16.19 16.87
C GLY A 19 -10.73 -14.73 17.29
N LEU A 20 -11.81 -14.01 16.96
CA LEU A 20 -12.08 -12.70 17.54
C LEU A 20 -12.74 -12.88 18.91
N LYS A 21 -12.08 -12.43 19.97
CA LYS A 21 -12.65 -12.38 21.32
C LYS A 21 -13.27 -11.02 21.60
N ILE A 22 -14.52 -11.03 22.05
CA ILE A 22 -15.24 -9.87 22.54
C ILE A 22 -15.75 -10.21 23.93
N GLY A 23 -15.07 -9.69 24.97
CA GLY A 23 -15.26 -10.16 26.34
C GLY A 23 -15.01 -11.67 26.45
N ASN A 24 -16.02 -12.43 26.89
CA ASN A 24 -15.93 -13.89 27.05
C ASN A 24 -16.43 -14.68 25.83
N LYS A 25 -16.83 -14.02 24.74
CA LYS A 25 -17.32 -14.67 23.53
C LYS A 25 -16.22 -14.70 22.47
N THR A 26 -16.09 -15.85 21.81
CA THR A 26 -15.24 -15.99 20.61
C THR A 26 -16.13 -16.08 19.39
N LEU A 27 -15.89 -15.22 18.40
CA LEU A 27 -16.57 -15.21 17.11
C LEU A 27 -15.63 -15.77 16.02
N PRO A 28 -16.07 -16.76 15.22
CA PRO A 28 -15.25 -17.36 14.16
C PRO A 28 -15.30 -16.53 12.86
N ILE A 29 -14.99 -15.24 12.94
CA ILE A 29 -15.18 -14.29 11.82
C ILE A 29 -14.29 -14.56 10.60
N PHE A 30 -13.27 -15.41 10.75
CA PHE A 30 -12.31 -15.74 9.69
C PHE A 30 -12.54 -17.11 9.04
N ASP A 31 -13.65 -17.80 9.36
CA ASP A 31 -13.96 -19.11 8.73
C ASP A 31 -14.06 -19.04 7.20
N PHE A 32 -14.33 -17.86 6.64
CA PHE A 32 -14.32 -17.64 5.20
C PHE A 32 -12.95 -17.92 4.56
N ALA A 33 -11.85 -17.72 5.30
CA ALA A 33 -10.50 -17.91 4.77
C ALA A 33 -10.25 -19.37 4.38
N LYS A 34 -10.89 -20.34 5.05
CA LYS A 34 -10.87 -21.77 4.63
C LYS A 34 -11.46 -21.96 3.24
N ARG A 35 -12.55 -21.26 2.94
CA ARG A 35 -13.26 -21.36 1.65
C ARG A 35 -12.54 -20.65 0.51
N MET A 36 -11.87 -19.54 0.82
CA MET A 36 -11.09 -18.81 -0.18
C MET A 36 -9.87 -19.60 -0.65
N ASN A 37 -9.40 -20.56 0.15
CA ASN A 37 -8.22 -21.39 -0.14
C ASN A 37 -7.01 -20.54 -0.62
N HIS A 38 -6.91 -19.33 -0.07
CA HIS A 38 -5.83 -18.41 -0.36
C HIS A 38 -4.73 -18.67 0.65
N GLU A 39 -3.64 -19.28 0.17
CA GLU A 39 -2.52 -19.68 1.01
C GLU A 39 -1.39 -18.62 1.02
N ASN A 40 -1.54 -17.56 0.22
CA ASN A 40 -0.55 -16.50 0.12
C ASN A 40 -0.76 -15.42 1.20
N ARG A 41 0.08 -14.38 1.12
CA ARG A 41 0.23 -13.30 2.10
C ARG A 41 -1.10 -12.60 2.37
N THR A 42 -1.39 -12.39 3.66
CA THR A 42 -2.60 -11.70 4.10
C THR A 42 -2.25 -10.46 4.92
N VAL A 43 -2.91 -9.34 4.64
CA VAL A 43 -2.87 -8.12 5.45
C VAL A 43 -4.20 -8.00 6.20
N LEU A 44 -4.15 -8.05 7.53
CA LEU A 44 -5.31 -7.82 8.39
C LEU A 44 -5.29 -6.39 8.94
N ILE A 45 -6.35 -5.65 8.67
CA ILE A 45 -6.56 -4.26 9.08
C ILE A 45 -7.76 -4.23 10.03
N VAL A 46 -7.59 -3.67 11.23
CA VAL A 46 -8.70 -3.45 12.16
C VAL A 46 -8.85 -1.97 12.42
N GLU A 47 -10.09 -1.51 12.33
CA GLU A 47 -10.44 -0.11 12.48
C GLU A 47 -11.61 0.07 13.43
N CYS A 48 -11.56 1.13 14.23
CA CYS A 48 -12.70 1.62 14.98
C CYS A 48 -13.13 2.97 14.43
N VAL A 49 -14.34 3.02 13.87
CA VAL A 49 -14.88 4.21 13.19
C VAL A 49 -16.27 4.56 13.67
N THR A 50 -16.70 5.81 13.46
CA THR A 50 -18.09 6.18 13.76
C THR A 50 -19.03 5.59 12.72
N SER A 51 -18.63 5.64 11.45
CA SER A 51 -19.39 5.18 10.29
C SER A 51 -18.45 4.46 9.33
N LEU A 52 -18.93 3.44 8.62
CA LEU A 52 -18.17 2.71 7.62
C LEU A 52 -17.68 3.59 6.47
N ALA A 53 -18.29 4.77 6.27
CA ALA A 53 -17.83 5.77 5.31
C ALA A 53 -16.49 6.42 5.69
N GLU A 54 -16.09 6.31 6.96
CA GLU A 54 -14.80 6.81 7.46
C GLU A 54 -13.69 5.76 7.28
N SER A 55 -14.00 4.48 7.04
CA SER A 55 -13.00 3.41 6.97
C SER A 55 -12.02 3.55 5.79
N SER A 56 -10.75 3.15 5.98
CA SER A 56 -9.72 3.15 4.93
C SER A 56 -9.94 2.13 3.83
N ILE A 57 -10.89 1.23 4.03
CA ILE A 57 -11.39 0.38 2.96
C ILE A 57 -11.90 1.20 1.76
N GLY A 58 -12.42 2.41 1.99
CA GLY A 58 -12.86 3.32 0.94
C GLY A 58 -11.74 3.90 0.08
N ASN A 59 -10.47 3.63 0.38
CA ASN A 59 -9.35 3.99 -0.49
C ASN A 59 -9.13 2.95 -1.59
N TYR A 60 -9.58 1.72 -1.38
CA TYR A 60 -9.47 0.66 -2.36
C TYR A 60 -10.65 0.72 -3.35
N ALA A 61 -10.33 0.55 -4.63
CA ALA A 61 -11.27 0.02 -5.61
C ALA A 61 -11.08 -1.49 -5.64
N PHE A 62 -12.11 -2.24 -5.25
CA PHE A 62 -12.02 -3.68 -5.07
C PHE A 62 -13.34 -4.37 -5.43
N ASP A 63 -13.21 -5.60 -5.89
CA ASP A 63 -14.33 -6.53 -5.97
C ASP A 63 -14.38 -7.35 -4.68
N VAL A 64 -15.47 -7.20 -3.95
CA VAL A 64 -15.65 -7.87 -2.65
C VAL A 64 -15.61 -9.39 -2.86
N SER A 65 -14.62 -10.05 -2.27
CA SER A 65 -14.52 -11.51 -2.28
C SER A 65 -15.32 -12.13 -1.13
N TYR A 66 -15.43 -11.41 -0.02
CA TYR A 66 -16.24 -11.80 1.15
C TYR A 66 -16.72 -10.57 1.91
N SER A 67 -17.95 -10.62 2.43
CA SER A 67 -18.44 -9.66 3.41
C SER A 67 -19.41 -10.32 4.38
N ASP A 68 -19.28 -9.98 5.66
CA ASP A 68 -20.20 -10.39 6.72
C ASP A 68 -20.38 -9.26 7.74
N ARG A 69 -21.51 -9.28 8.44
CA ARG A 69 -21.87 -8.26 9.44
C ARG A 69 -22.44 -8.90 10.69
N HIS A 70 -21.95 -8.43 11.84
CA HIS A 70 -22.43 -8.87 13.13
C HIS A 70 -22.81 -7.66 13.99
N ARG A 71 -23.96 -7.72 14.65
CA ARG A 71 -24.27 -6.80 15.74
C ARG A 71 -23.65 -7.34 17.02
N ILE A 72 -22.86 -6.51 17.67
CA ILE A 72 -22.14 -6.87 18.89
C ILE A 72 -22.40 -5.80 19.96
N GLU A 73 -22.30 -6.21 21.21
CA GLU A 73 -22.41 -5.32 22.36
C GLU A 73 -21.09 -5.37 23.12
N ILE A 74 -20.51 -4.18 23.36
CA ILE A 74 -19.24 -4.02 24.06
C ILE A 74 -19.55 -3.38 25.42
N GLY A 75 -19.26 -4.10 26.49
CA GLY A 75 -19.42 -3.59 27.86
C GLY A 75 -18.35 -2.56 28.23
N ALA A 76 -18.54 -1.84 29.34
CA ALA A 76 -17.61 -0.78 29.80
C ALA A 76 -16.17 -1.25 30.10
N ALA A 77 -15.98 -2.54 30.41
CA ALA A 77 -14.67 -3.17 30.57
C ALA A 77 -14.36 -4.15 29.42
N GLY A 78 -15.11 -4.09 28.33
CA GLY A 78 -14.96 -4.98 27.18
C GLY A 78 -13.67 -4.68 26.44
N SER A 79 -12.79 -5.68 26.37
CA SER A 79 -11.66 -5.70 25.45
C SER A 79 -12.06 -6.47 24.20
N ILE A 80 -11.65 -5.95 23.04
CA ILE A 80 -11.62 -6.73 21.81
C ILE A 80 -10.20 -7.22 21.64
N GLY A 81 -10.04 -8.51 21.40
CA GLY A 81 -8.75 -9.04 21.05
C GLY A 81 -8.80 -10.20 20.09
N PHE A 82 -7.69 -10.37 19.38
CA PHE A 82 -7.45 -11.54 18.55
C PHE A 82 -6.62 -12.50 19.40
N ASP A 83 -7.00 -13.77 19.43
CA ASP A 83 -6.20 -14.81 20.07
C ASP A 83 -5.46 -15.60 19.01
N ASP A 84 -4.17 -15.27 18.84
CA ASP A 84 -3.20 -16.12 18.16
C ASP A 84 -2.13 -16.57 19.17
N ASN A 85 -2.51 -17.52 20.04
CA ASN A 85 -1.60 -18.35 20.83
C ASN A 85 -0.47 -17.57 21.55
N GLY A 86 -0.75 -16.35 22.01
CA GLY A 86 0.19 -15.44 22.65
C GLY A 86 0.18 -14.00 22.11
N LEU A 87 -0.22 -13.77 20.85
CA LEU A 87 -0.45 -12.41 20.34
C LEU A 87 -1.87 -11.99 20.72
N GLN A 88 -1.99 -11.32 21.87
CA GLN A 88 -3.22 -10.68 22.29
C GLN A 88 -3.19 -9.21 21.89
N VAL A 89 -3.67 -8.96 20.69
CA VAL A 89 -4.08 -7.62 20.29
C VAL A 89 -5.20 -7.18 21.21
N THR A 90 -5.15 -5.98 21.74
CA THR A 90 -6.26 -5.44 22.53
C THR A 90 -6.58 -4.04 22.09
N ILE A 91 -7.77 -3.83 21.54
CA ILE A 91 -8.28 -2.49 21.30
C ILE A 91 -8.67 -1.90 22.66
N PRO A 92 -8.05 -0.79 23.12
CA PRO A 92 -8.31 -0.21 24.42
C PRO A 92 -9.79 0.18 24.61
N PRO A 93 -10.37 -0.02 25.80
CA PRO A 93 -11.75 0.41 26.10
C PRO A 93 -11.99 1.91 25.89
N GLU A 94 -10.95 2.74 25.96
CA GLU A 94 -11.02 4.18 25.70
C GLU A 94 -11.36 4.51 24.24
N ILE A 95 -10.97 3.62 23.33
CA ILE A 95 -11.14 3.77 21.88
C ILE A 95 -12.53 3.29 21.46
N LEU A 96 -12.93 2.11 21.94
CA LEU A 96 -14.25 1.53 21.66
C LEU A 96 -15.35 2.19 22.50
N GLY A 97 -15.11 2.48 23.76
CA GLY A 97 -16.20 2.78 24.69
C GLY A 97 -17.24 1.65 24.78
N SER A 98 -18.29 1.88 25.56
CA SER A 98 -19.39 0.91 25.71
C SER A 98 -20.53 1.19 24.76
N GLY A 99 -21.22 0.13 24.31
CA GLY A 99 -22.48 0.25 23.57
C GLY A 99 -22.67 -0.82 22.51
N GLU A 100 -23.68 -0.61 21.67
CA GLU A 100 -23.91 -1.41 20.48
C GLU A 100 -22.98 -0.97 19.35
N TRP A 101 -22.41 -1.96 18.67
CA TRP A 101 -21.50 -1.78 17.56
C TRP A 101 -21.89 -2.74 16.43
N GLU A 102 -21.64 -2.32 15.20
CA GLU A 102 -21.68 -3.19 14.04
C GLU A 102 -20.25 -3.58 13.65
N LEU A 103 -19.97 -4.87 13.71
CA LEU A 103 -18.74 -5.46 13.21
C LEU A 103 -18.92 -5.81 11.73
N ASN A 104 -18.14 -5.17 10.88
CA ASN A 104 -18.07 -5.42 9.45
C ASN A 104 -16.77 -6.19 9.14
N VAL A 105 -16.90 -7.36 8.54
CA VAL A 105 -15.75 -8.16 8.06
C VAL A 105 -15.80 -8.14 6.55
N ILE A 106 -14.77 -7.59 5.89
CA ILE A 106 -14.72 -7.46 4.45
C ILE A 106 -13.36 -7.96 3.97
N ALA A 107 -13.35 -8.83 2.96
CA ALA A 107 -12.11 -9.31 2.38
C ALA A 107 -12.14 -9.25 0.85
N PHE A 108 -10.99 -8.94 0.27
CA PHE A 108 -10.80 -8.89 -1.17
C PHE A 108 -9.35 -9.22 -1.54
N LEU A 109 -9.18 -9.79 -2.73
CA LEU A 109 -7.88 -10.09 -3.29
C LEU A 109 -7.34 -8.88 -4.06
N GLN A 110 -6.11 -8.51 -3.78
CA GLN A 110 -5.36 -7.52 -4.56
C GLN A 110 -4.37 -8.27 -5.45
N THR A 111 -4.48 -8.04 -6.76
CA THR A 111 -3.57 -8.54 -7.78
C THR A 111 -2.76 -7.36 -8.33
N PRO A 112 -1.41 -7.46 -8.40
CA PRO A 112 -0.57 -6.38 -8.92
C PRO A 112 -0.99 -5.97 -10.34
N ALA A 113 -0.82 -4.69 -10.68
CA ALA A 113 -1.21 -4.15 -11.99
C ALA A 113 -0.55 -4.93 -13.15
N ILE A 114 0.71 -5.34 -13.02
CA ILE A 114 1.38 -6.19 -14.02
C ILE A 114 0.61 -7.48 -14.32
N GLY A 115 -0.06 -8.05 -13.32
CA GLY A 115 -0.82 -9.29 -13.42
C GLY A 115 -2.10 -9.17 -14.27
N LYS A 116 -2.51 -7.93 -14.56
CA LYS A 116 -3.69 -7.63 -15.38
C LYS A 116 -3.34 -7.50 -16.87
N GLN A 117 -2.06 -7.58 -17.24
CA GLN A 117 -1.60 -7.51 -18.63
C GLN A 117 -1.90 -8.82 -19.38
N ALA A 118 -2.28 -8.71 -20.65
CA ALA A 118 -2.49 -9.86 -21.52
C ALA A 118 -1.14 -10.49 -21.95
N GLY A 119 -1.10 -11.82 -22.09
CA GLY A 119 0.03 -12.52 -22.71
C GLY A 119 1.25 -12.74 -21.82
N LEU A 120 1.11 -12.69 -20.48
CA LEU A 120 2.17 -13.05 -19.55
C LEU A 120 2.61 -14.52 -19.74
N ASP A 121 3.92 -14.76 -19.78
CA ASP A 121 4.48 -16.12 -19.76
C ASP A 121 4.24 -16.84 -18.42
N GLU A 122 4.43 -18.16 -18.38
CA GLU A 122 4.18 -18.97 -17.17
C GLU A 122 4.99 -18.53 -15.95
N GLY A 123 6.22 -18.05 -16.16
CA GLY A 123 7.09 -17.58 -15.08
C GLY A 123 6.53 -16.31 -14.43
N ARG A 124 6.12 -15.36 -15.25
CA ARG A 124 5.46 -14.11 -14.82
C ARG A 124 4.12 -14.39 -14.16
N GLN A 125 3.32 -15.32 -14.69
CA GLN A 125 2.05 -15.71 -14.07
C GLN A 125 2.24 -16.28 -12.66
N ARG A 126 3.27 -17.11 -12.45
CA ARG A 126 3.60 -17.62 -11.10
C ARG A 126 4.02 -16.49 -10.16
N LEU A 127 4.86 -15.56 -10.63
CA LEU A 127 5.31 -14.42 -9.83
C LEU A 127 4.16 -13.49 -9.43
N VAL A 128 3.22 -13.24 -10.35
CA VAL A 128 1.98 -12.51 -10.07
C VAL A 128 1.20 -13.21 -8.97
N LYS A 129 0.95 -14.52 -9.11
CA LYS A 129 0.20 -15.30 -8.12
C LYS A 129 0.85 -15.24 -6.73
N THR A 130 2.17 -15.36 -6.64
CA THR A 130 2.90 -15.25 -5.36
C THR A 130 2.95 -13.84 -4.78
N SER A 131 2.59 -12.83 -5.58
CA SER A 131 2.56 -11.42 -5.18
C SER A 131 1.14 -10.93 -4.89
N GLU A 132 0.12 -11.76 -5.06
CA GLU A 132 -1.24 -11.43 -4.65
C GLU A 132 -1.32 -11.28 -3.12
N LEU A 133 -2.11 -10.31 -2.68
CA LEU A 133 -2.35 -10.03 -1.27
C LEU A 133 -3.85 -10.20 -0.97
N LEU A 134 -4.18 -11.04 0.01
CA LEU A 134 -5.51 -11.01 0.60
C LEU A 134 -5.56 -9.84 1.59
N ILE A 135 -6.43 -8.87 1.35
CA ILE A 135 -6.67 -7.77 2.29
C ILE A 135 -7.94 -8.09 3.06
N VAL A 136 -7.84 -8.07 4.39
CA VAL A 136 -8.97 -8.34 5.29
C VAL A 136 -9.16 -7.15 6.21
N TYR A 137 -10.35 -6.57 6.15
CA TYR A 137 -10.82 -5.52 7.03
C TYR A 137 -11.76 -6.08 8.09
N VAL A 138 -11.51 -5.70 9.34
CA VAL A 138 -12.39 -5.92 10.48
C VAL A 138 -12.70 -4.55 11.06
N VAL A 139 -13.87 -4.01 10.71
CA VAL A 139 -14.24 -2.63 11.04
C VAL A 139 -15.34 -2.64 12.09
N PHE A 140 -15.06 -2.01 13.23
CA PHE A 140 -16.05 -1.72 14.26
C PHE A 140 -16.67 -0.36 13.94
N CYS A 141 -17.99 -0.33 13.72
CA CYS A 141 -18.77 0.87 13.41
C CYS A 141 -19.81 1.17 14.50
N LYS A 142 -19.86 2.43 14.97
CA LYS A 142 -20.92 2.88 15.90
C LYS A 142 -22.28 3.03 15.22
N VAL A 143 -22.29 3.53 13.98
CA VAL A 143 -23.51 3.71 13.19
C VAL A 143 -23.76 2.45 12.37
N PRO A 144 -24.79 1.65 12.70
CA PRO A 144 -25.10 0.43 11.97
C PRO A 144 -25.58 0.73 10.55
N ASP A 145 -25.46 -0.26 9.67
CA ASP A 145 -25.91 -0.19 8.28
C ASP A 145 -25.29 0.97 7.46
N SER A 146 -24.22 1.58 7.97
CA SER A 146 -23.43 2.58 7.25
C SER A 146 -22.72 1.92 6.06
N LYS A 147 -22.50 2.70 4.99
CA LYS A 147 -21.91 2.19 3.75
C LYS A 147 -20.47 2.64 3.62
N VAL A 148 -19.64 1.79 3.02
CA VAL A 148 -18.32 2.16 2.52
C VAL A 148 -18.48 3.33 1.55
N ARG A 149 -17.63 4.35 1.69
CA ARG A 149 -17.59 5.46 0.73
C ARG A 149 -17.12 4.96 -0.65
N PRO A 150 -17.56 5.56 -1.76
CA PRO A 150 -17.01 5.22 -3.07
C PRO A 150 -15.48 5.34 -3.08
N ALA A 151 -14.83 4.42 -3.79
CA ALA A 151 -13.38 4.41 -3.94
C ALA A 151 -12.90 5.73 -4.55
N SER A 152 -11.91 6.36 -3.93
CA SER A 152 -11.31 7.61 -4.41
C SER A 152 -10.18 7.38 -5.43
N ASN A 153 -9.77 6.13 -5.68
CA ASN A 153 -8.74 5.75 -6.67
C ASN A 153 -7.35 6.40 -6.45
N HIS A 154 -6.98 6.72 -5.21
CA HIS A 154 -5.66 7.26 -4.89
C HIS A 154 -4.62 6.17 -4.59
N TYR A 155 -4.77 4.96 -5.14
CA TYR A 155 -3.85 3.86 -4.89
C TYR A 155 -3.42 3.15 -6.17
N LEU A 156 -2.17 2.67 -6.15
CA LEU A 156 -1.61 1.75 -7.12
C LEU A 156 -1.02 0.57 -6.35
N PHE A 157 -1.34 -0.64 -6.78
CA PHE A 157 -0.68 -1.83 -6.32
C PHE A 157 0.03 -2.47 -7.50
N ASP A 158 1.36 -2.52 -7.45
CA ASP A 158 2.16 -3.07 -8.54
C ASP A 158 3.35 -3.87 -8.02
N SER A 159 3.91 -4.67 -8.92
CA SER A 159 4.98 -5.62 -8.61
C SER A 159 5.75 -5.96 -9.88
N TYR A 160 7.08 -5.85 -9.83
CA TYR A 160 8.01 -6.82 -10.41
C TYR A 160 9.46 -6.40 -10.12
N GLY A 161 10.22 -7.23 -9.42
CA GLY A 161 11.66 -7.10 -9.27
C GLY A 161 12.15 -6.36 -8.04
N ASN A 162 13.48 -6.27 -7.93
CA ASN A 162 14.18 -5.75 -6.75
C ASN A 162 14.76 -4.34 -6.98
N LEU A 163 14.50 -3.75 -8.15
CA LEU A 163 15.02 -2.42 -8.51
C LEU A 163 14.13 -1.28 -7.99
N GLY A 164 12.96 -1.57 -7.42
CA GLY A 164 12.00 -0.56 -6.98
C GLY A 164 11.24 0.06 -8.16
N PHE A 165 11.08 1.37 -8.17
CA PHE A 165 10.30 2.10 -9.18
C PHE A 165 10.77 3.54 -9.37
N VAL A 166 10.40 4.10 -10.53
CA VAL A 166 10.37 5.55 -10.76
C VAL A 166 8.93 6.03 -10.87
N ALA A 167 8.64 7.23 -10.38
CA ALA A 167 7.39 7.94 -10.63
C ALA A 167 7.69 9.19 -11.47
N VAL A 168 7.15 9.23 -12.68
CA VAL A 168 7.49 10.27 -13.69
C VAL A 168 6.27 10.68 -14.50
N ASP A 169 6.31 11.89 -15.05
CA ASP A 169 5.52 12.22 -16.25
C ASP A 169 6.20 11.57 -17.46
N VAL A 170 5.57 10.53 -18.04
CA VAL A 170 6.19 9.74 -19.11
C VAL A 170 6.55 10.58 -20.34
N PRO A 171 5.68 11.46 -20.87
CA PRO A 171 6.04 12.35 -21.96
C PRO A 171 7.28 13.22 -21.69
N ARG A 172 7.34 13.89 -20.53
CA ARG A 172 8.48 14.77 -20.17
C ARG A 172 9.75 13.96 -19.93
N PHE A 173 9.64 12.83 -19.24
CA PHE A 173 10.75 11.91 -19.02
C PHE A 173 11.32 11.40 -20.35
N ASN A 174 10.45 10.99 -21.28
CA ASN A 174 10.88 10.54 -22.61
C ASN A 174 11.55 11.64 -23.42
N ALA A 175 10.99 12.85 -23.42
CA ALA A 175 11.61 13.97 -24.11
C ALA A 175 13.03 14.22 -23.57
N PHE A 176 13.19 14.20 -22.25
CA PHE A 176 14.48 14.37 -21.60
C PHE A 176 15.47 13.25 -21.96
N VAL A 177 15.05 11.98 -21.88
CA VAL A 177 15.90 10.83 -22.24
C VAL A 177 16.33 10.91 -23.71
N ARG A 178 15.42 11.29 -24.62
CA ARG A 178 15.75 11.45 -26.04
C ARG A 178 16.76 12.54 -26.30
N ASP A 179 16.65 13.66 -25.59
CA ASP A 179 17.60 14.77 -25.72
C ASP A 179 18.99 14.37 -25.17
N ALA A 180 19.05 13.57 -24.11
CA ALA A 180 20.28 13.15 -23.47
C ALA A 180 20.99 11.97 -24.18
N LEU A 181 20.24 10.95 -24.60
CA LEU A 181 20.77 9.68 -25.10
C LEU A 181 20.44 9.40 -26.58
N GLY A 182 19.58 10.21 -27.21
CA GLY A 182 19.06 9.98 -28.55
C GLY A 182 17.76 9.16 -28.57
N ALA A 183 17.13 9.06 -29.74
CA ALA A 183 15.94 8.22 -29.92
C ALA A 183 16.27 6.72 -29.98
N GLY A 184 15.30 5.89 -29.64
CA GLY A 184 15.38 4.43 -29.66
C GLY A 184 15.39 3.81 -28.26
N ARG A 185 16.00 2.62 -28.17
CA ARG A 185 16.03 1.79 -26.97
C ARG A 185 17.28 1.99 -26.14
N HIS A 186 17.09 2.14 -24.84
CA HIS A 186 18.16 2.42 -23.88
C HIS A 186 18.02 1.57 -22.63
N ASN A 187 19.16 1.18 -22.07
CA ASN A 187 19.21 0.70 -20.69
C ASN A 187 19.37 1.91 -19.77
N ILE A 188 18.25 2.42 -19.26
CA ILE A 188 18.21 3.59 -18.37
C ILE A 188 18.82 3.25 -17.00
N VAL A 189 18.74 1.99 -16.57
CA VAL A 189 19.38 1.53 -15.34
C VAL A 189 20.90 1.70 -15.42
N ASP A 190 21.49 1.27 -16.54
CA ASP A 190 22.92 1.48 -16.79
C ASP A 190 23.22 2.99 -16.88
N ALA A 191 22.38 3.77 -17.57
CA ALA A 191 22.59 5.20 -17.71
C ALA A 191 22.55 5.95 -16.35
N PHE A 192 21.66 5.56 -15.43
CA PHE A 192 21.60 6.12 -14.07
C PHE A 192 22.88 5.87 -13.25
N THR A 193 23.62 4.80 -13.55
CA THR A 193 24.82 4.43 -12.79
C THR A 193 26.12 4.82 -13.48
N THR A 194 26.08 5.14 -14.77
CA THR A 194 27.27 5.42 -15.60
C THR A 194 27.33 6.85 -16.14
N THR A 195 26.26 7.64 -15.96
CA THR A 195 26.15 9.02 -16.44
C THR A 195 25.46 9.91 -15.39
N GLU A 196 25.38 11.22 -15.65
CA GLU A 196 24.67 12.19 -14.80
C GLU A 196 23.14 12.19 -15.02
N LEU A 197 22.60 11.30 -15.86
CA LEU A 197 21.18 11.30 -16.26
C LEU A 197 20.22 11.36 -15.05
N ALA A 198 20.49 10.59 -14.00
CA ALA A 198 19.66 10.57 -12.79
C ALA A 198 19.72 11.92 -12.05
N GLY A 199 20.92 12.50 -11.91
CA GLY A 199 21.13 13.81 -11.30
C GLY A 199 20.39 14.90 -12.07
N ASP A 200 20.54 14.94 -13.39
CA ASP A 200 19.88 15.93 -14.23
C ASP A 200 18.35 15.82 -14.19
N LEU A 201 17.80 14.60 -14.12
CA LEU A 201 16.36 14.36 -13.95
C LEU A 201 15.86 14.87 -12.59
N PHE A 202 16.65 14.67 -11.51
CA PHE A 202 16.32 15.19 -10.20
C PHE A 202 16.38 16.72 -10.14
N ASP A 203 17.40 17.32 -10.75
CA ASP A 203 17.58 18.77 -10.77
C ASP A 203 16.50 19.49 -11.58
N ARG A 204 15.95 18.83 -12.60
CA ARG A 204 14.79 19.31 -13.37
C ARG A 204 13.44 18.97 -12.75
N GLY A 205 13.42 18.18 -11.67
CA GLY A 205 12.21 17.78 -11.00
C GLY A 205 11.30 16.88 -11.84
N LEU A 206 11.90 15.98 -12.62
CA LEU A 206 11.19 15.09 -13.55
C LEU A 206 11.01 13.67 -13.01
N MET A 207 11.55 13.37 -11.83
CA MET A 207 11.62 12.00 -11.32
C MET A 207 11.54 11.91 -9.79
N VAL A 208 10.64 11.06 -9.33
CA VAL A 208 10.67 10.44 -8.01
C VAL A 208 11.27 9.04 -8.17
N LEU A 209 12.20 8.66 -7.29
CA LEU A 209 12.92 7.39 -7.39
C LEU A 209 12.99 6.65 -6.07
N CYS A 210 12.50 5.41 -6.07
CA CYS A 210 12.70 4.45 -5.00
C CYS A 210 13.53 3.29 -5.56
N TRP A 211 14.74 3.07 -5.06
CA TRP A 211 15.68 2.09 -5.65
C TRP A 211 16.29 1.15 -4.63
N GLY A 212 16.49 -0.11 -5.02
CA GLY A 212 17.19 -1.11 -4.21
C GLY A 212 16.44 -1.51 -2.93
N ILE A 213 15.13 -1.27 -2.88
CA ILE A 213 14.26 -1.76 -1.82
C ILE A 213 13.82 -3.17 -2.20
N THR A 214 14.22 -4.16 -1.40
CA THR A 214 13.80 -5.55 -1.59
C THR A 214 12.57 -5.81 -0.74
N PRO A 215 11.37 -5.60 -1.30
CA PRO A 215 10.63 -6.78 -1.74
C PRO A 215 9.92 -6.53 -3.07
N TRP A 216 9.41 -7.62 -3.62
CA TRP A 216 8.90 -7.75 -4.98
C TRP A 216 7.62 -6.97 -5.29
N LEU A 217 6.96 -6.39 -4.29
CA LEU A 217 5.65 -5.73 -4.40
C LEU A 217 5.66 -4.43 -3.62
N TYR A 218 4.83 -3.48 -4.04
CA TYR A 218 4.62 -2.24 -3.32
C TYR A 218 3.23 -1.69 -3.61
N MET A 219 2.68 -1.02 -2.60
CA MET A 219 1.52 -0.16 -2.76
C MET A 219 1.98 1.29 -2.75
N ILE A 220 1.44 2.11 -3.64
CA ILE A 220 1.70 3.56 -3.66
C ILE A 220 0.37 4.27 -3.59
N THR A 221 0.31 5.25 -2.72
CA THR A 221 -0.87 6.06 -2.48
C THR A 221 -0.50 7.53 -2.58
N SER A 222 -1.49 8.38 -2.72
CA SER A 222 -1.30 9.83 -2.66
C SER A 222 -2.48 10.44 -1.92
N HIS A 223 -2.28 10.69 -0.63
CA HIS A 223 -3.28 11.29 0.24
C HIS A 223 -2.77 12.61 0.81
N GLY A 224 -3.48 13.70 0.54
CA GLY A 224 -3.19 15.00 1.16
C GLY A 224 -3.35 14.96 2.70
N ALA A 225 -2.71 15.90 3.40
CA ALA A 225 -2.76 15.96 4.87
C ALA A 225 -4.19 16.16 5.44
N ASP A 226 -5.08 16.74 4.66
CA ASP A 226 -6.48 16.98 5.01
C ASP A 226 -7.41 15.84 4.61
N GLU A 227 -6.89 14.78 3.98
CA GLU A 227 -7.71 13.63 3.63
C GLU A 227 -8.06 12.78 4.85
N PRO A 228 -9.33 12.43 5.03
CA PRO A 228 -9.80 11.88 6.30
C PRO A 228 -9.37 10.43 6.57
N VAL A 229 -8.66 9.78 5.65
CA VAL A 229 -8.48 8.33 5.72
C VAL A 229 -7.14 7.88 5.13
N MET A 230 -6.19 7.61 6.02
CA MET A 230 -4.89 7.06 5.66
C MET A 230 -4.89 5.52 5.70
N PHE A 231 -4.02 4.90 4.90
CA PHE A 231 -3.76 3.46 4.95
C PHE A 231 -2.97 3.02 6.19
N PHE A 232 -2.55 3.96 7.04
CA PHE A 232 -1.77 3.75 8.26
C PHE A 232 -2.31 4.62 9.39
N PRO A 233 -2.07 4.27 10.68
CA PRO A 233 -2.46 5.13 11.80
C PRO A 233 -1.83 6.51 11.66
N GLU A 234 -2.57 7.56 12.02
CA GLU A 234 -2.07 8.94 12.06
C GLU A 234 -0.78 9.12 12.87
N ASN A 235 -0.54 8.27 13.86
CA ASN A 235 0.62 8.34 14.75
C ASN A 235 1.78 7.42 14.34
N THR A 236 1.70 6.76 13.18
CA THR A 236 2.79 5.92 12.70
C THR A 236 3.81 6.79 11.97
N ALA A 237 5.05 6.79 12.45
CA ALA A 237 6.14 7.41 11.72
C ALA A 237 6.53 6.53 10.51
N PRO A 238 6.86 7.12 9.35
CA PRO A 238 7.38 6.36 8.23
C PRO A 238 8.72 5.72 8.60
N ALA A 239 8.95 4.49 8.12
CA ALA A 239 10.21 3.78 8.26
C ALA A 239 11.36 4.47 7.51
N CYS A 240 11.04 5.10 6.38
CA CYS A 240 11.96 5.92 5.60
C CYS A 240 11.20 7.03 4.89
N ARG A 241 11.87 8.15 4.62
CA ARG A 241 11.33 9.27 3.86
C ARG A 241 12.28 9.66 2.74
N GLY A 242 11.75 9.81 1.53
CA GLY A 242 12.40 10.49 0.43
C GLY A 242 11.77 11.87 0.22
N ALA A 243 12.56 12.81 -0.30
CA ALA A 243 12.08 14.13 -0.72
C ALA A 243 12.60 14.39 -2.14
N TYR A 244 11.77 14.92 -3.03
CA TYR A 244 12.13 15.08 -4.44
C TYR A 244 11.65 16.45 -4.89
N PHE A 245 12.52 17.22 -5.55
CA PHE A 245 12.00 18.30 -6.38
C PHE A 245 11.11 17.66 -7.46
N LEU A 246 9.88 18.14 -7.59
CA LEU A 246 8.95 17.69 -8.61
C LEU A 246 8.29 18.93 -9.22
N ASP A 247 8.54 19.15 -10.52
CA ASP A 247 8.01 20.28 -11.28
C ASP A 247 6.52 20.46 -10.99
N GLY A 248 6.12 21.70 -10.65
CA GLY A 248 4.74 22.04 -10.28
C GLY A 248 3.74 21.78 -11.41
N GLU A 249 4.19 21.71 -12.66
CA GLU A 249 3.34 21.34 -13.80
C GLU A 249 3.03 19.84 -13.88
N ILE A 250 3.70 18.99 -13.08
CA ILE A 250 3.47 17.54 -13.05
C ILE A 250 2.40 17.20 -12.00
N GLU A 251 1.12 17.22 -12.40
CA GLU A 251 0.02 16.89 -11.48
C GLU A 251 -0.20 15.37 -11.33
N ARG A 252 0.29 14.58 -12.28
CA ARG A 252 0.09 13.13 -12.35
C ARG A 252 1.37 12.43 -12.73
N VAL A 253 1.66 11.32 -12.06
CA VAL A 253 2.83 10.48 -12.36
C VAL A 253 2.40 9.07 -12.72
N SER A 254 3.09 8.49 -13.69
CA SER A 254 3.10 7.06 -13.92
C SER A 254 4.17 6.40 -13.07
N VAL A 255 3.81 5.28 -12.46
CA VAL A 255 4.73 4.46 -11.70
C VAL A 255 5.26 3.38 -12.63
N ILE A 256 6.57 3.36 -12.82
CA ILE A 256 7.26 2.44 -13.71
C ILE A 256 8.18 1.56 -12.86
N PRO A 257 8.00 0.22 -12.88
CA PRO A 257 8.92 -0.69 -12.21
C PRO A 257 10.35 -0.54 -12.75
N GLY A 258 11.35 -0.58 -11.86
CA GLY A 258 12.75 -0.38 -12.26
C GLY A 258 13.23 -1.39 -13.32
N ASN A 259 12.69 -2.60 -13.33
CA ASN A 259 12.99 -3.61 -14.36
C ASN A 259 12.52 -3.22 -15.77
N ALA A 260 11.51 -2.36 -15.90
CA ALA A 260 11.08 -1.86 -17.22
C ALA A 260 12.06 -0.84 -17.81
N LEU A 261 12.93 -0.26 -16.98
CA LEU A 261 13.92 0.73 -17.40
C LEU A 261 15.15 0.11 -18.09
N THR A 262 15.29 -1.23 -18.08
CA THR A 262 16.45 -1.90 -18.70
C THR A 262 16.38 -1.99 -20.22
N ASP A 263 15.18 -1.89 -20.80
CA ASP A 263 14.94 -1.87 -22.25
C ASP A 263 13.89 -0.80 -22.58
N TRP A 264 14.18 0.45 -22.18
CA TRP A 264 13.26 1.57 -22.34
C TRP A 264 13.27 2.08 -23.77
N ASP A 265 12.13 1.99 -24.47
CA ASP A 265 11.98 2.40 -25.86
C ASP A 265 11.34 3.79 -26.00
N THR A 266 12.15 4.82 -26.22
CA THR A 266 11.67 6.21 -26.31
C THR A 266 10.70 6.49 -27.47
N GLU A 267 10.54 5.55 -28.40
CA GLU A 267 9.63 5.65 -29.54
C GLU A 267 8.31 4.88 -29.33
N SER A 268 8.28 3.97 -28.34
CA SER A 268 7.13 3.11 -28.07
C SER A 268 7.01 2.82 -26.57
N GLN A 269 6.04 3.47 -25.90
CA GLN A 269 5.79 3.25 -24.48
C GLN A 269 4.49 2.50 -24.22
N SER A 270 4.53 1.67 -23.16
CA SER A 270 3.34 1.03 -22.62
C SER A 270 2.49 2.04 -21.85
N GLU A 271 1.20 1.75 -21.69
CA GLU A 271 0.38 2.45 -20.71
C GLU A 271 0.76 1.99 -19.31
N TRP A 272 1.25 2.92 -18.50
CA TRP A 272 1.69 2.67 -17.13
C TRP A 272 0.61 3.10 -16.12
N PRO A 273 0.42 2.34 -15.03
CA PRO A 273 -0.46 2.75 -13.94
C PRO A 273 -0.02 4.12 -13.42
N SER A 274 -0.99 4.99 -13.16
CA SER A 274 -0.73 6.38 -12.79
C SER A 274 -1.66 6.86 -11.70
N LEU A 275 -1.19 7.80 -10.89
CA LEU A 275 -1.94 8.45 -9.82
C LEU A 275 -1.69 9.96 -9.83
N ALA A 276 -2.68 10.74 -9.38
CA ALA A 276 -2.49 12.16 -9.13
C ALA A 276 -1.58 12.35 -7.91
N VAL A 277 -0.73 13.38 -7.91
CA VAL A 277 0.11 13.72 -6.76
C VAL A 277 -0.57 14.84 -5.98
N GLU A 278 -1.26 14.47 -4.92
CA GLU A 278 -2.05 15.34 -4.05
C GLU A 278 -1.17 16.27 -3.22
N GLY A 279 -1.74 17.37 -2.72
CA GLY A 279 -1.05 18.37 -1.91
C GLY A 279 -0.55 19.57 -2.69
N GLU A 280 0.21 20.45 -2.03
CA GLU A 280 0.69 21.71 -2.60
C GLU A 280 2.20 21.87 -2.45
N GLY A 281 2.82 22.53 -3.43
CA GLY A 281 4.25 22.85 -3.45
C GLY A 281 5.05 22.09 -4.50
N ASP A 282 6.33 22.46 -4.62
CA ASP A 282 7.23 21.97 -5.67
C ASP A 282 8.09 20.77 -5.20
N VAL A 283 7.82 20.23 -4.01
CA VAL A 283 8.55 19.08 -3.47
C VAL A 283 7.58 17.92 -3.25
N ALA A 284 7.87 16.77 -3.81
CA ALA A 284 7.15 15.53 -3.51
C ALA A 284 7.85 14.79 -2.37
N GLN A 285 7.11 14.51 -1.29
CA GLN A 285 7.54 13.65 -0.21
C GLN A 285 7.05 12.23 -0.48
N LEU A 286 7.96 11.26 -0.37
CA LEU A 286 7.66 9.83 -0.48
C LEU A 286 7.90 9.18 0.89
N ASP A 287 6.82 8.88 1.60
CA ASP A 287 6.88 8.22 2.90
C ASP A 287 6.70 6.71 2.74
N LEU A 288 7.66 5.93 3.25
CA LEU A 288 7.60 4.47 3.28
C LEU A 288 7.09 3.98 4.64
N TYR A 289 6.01 3.22 4.60
CA TYR A 289 5.47 2.44 5.70
C TYR A 289 5.59 0.94 5.36
N ILE A 290 5.78 0.10 6.37
CA ILE A 290 5.96 -1.34 6.18
C ILE A 290 4.87 -2.06 6.96
N ALA A 291 3.93 -2.66 6.24
CA ALA A 291 3.05 -3.65 6.83
C ALA A 291 3.79 -4.98 6.90
N LYS A 292 3.61 -5.70 8.01
CA LYS A 292 4.23 -7.02 8.19
C LYS A 292 3.22 -8.13 7.91
N THR A 293 3.50 -8.96 6.90
CA THR A 293 2.76 -10.20 6.63
C THR A 293 3.61 -11.40 6.99
N VAL A 294 3.04 -12.60 6.95
CA VAL A 294 3.79 -13.83 7.15
C VAL A 294 3.49 -14.80 6.03
N ASP A 295 4.54 -15.47 5.59
CA ASP A 295 4.43 -16.60 4.68
C ASP A 295 3.84 -17.81 5.41
N SER A 296 2.75 -18.36 4.88
CA SER A 296 1.97 -19.40 5.57
C SER A 296 2.66 -20.76 5.61
N GLU A 297 3.63 -21.01 4.72
CA GLU A 297 4.38 -22.27 4.68
C GLU A 297 5.58 -22.24 5.64
N THR A 298 6.27 -21.11 5.69
CA THR A 298 7.55 -20.96 6.40
C THR A 298 7.41 -20.27 7.75
N GLY A 299 6.32 -19.53 7.99
CA GLY A 299 6.14 -18.68 9.17
C GLY A 299 7.07 -17.46 9.19
N VAL A 300 7.78 -17.19 8.08
CA VAL A 300 8.75 -16.09 7.98
C VAL A 300 8.04 -14.78 7.65
N PHE A 301 8.48 -13.72 8.32
CA PHE A 301 8.04 -12.36 8.03
C PHE A 301 8.28 -12.00 6.56
N VAL A 302 7.22 -11.52 5.92
CA VAL A 302 7.28 -10.95 4.59
C VAL A 302 6.80 -9.49 4.64
N PRO A 303 7.68 -8.53 4.36
CA PRO A 303 7.31 -7.12 4.34
C PRO A 303 6.44 -6.77 3.12
N VAL A 304 5.47 -5.90 3.35
CA VAL A 304 4.66 -5.25 2.32
C VAL A 304 4.90 -3.75 2.44
N PRO A 305 5.69 -3.15 1.52
CA PRO A 305 5.92 -1.72 1.45
C PRO A 305 4.66 -0.99 0.99
N TYR A 306 4.34 0.08 1.69
CA TYR A 306 3.34 1.04 1.28
C TYR A 306 3.99 2.41 1.25
N PHE A 307 3.83 3.10 0.14
CA PHE A 307 4.32 4.43 -0.06
C PHE A 307 3.16 5.42 -0.05
N ASN A 308 3.36 6.58 0.56
CA ASN A 308 2.50 7.74 0.34
C ASN A 308 3.32 8.83 -0.35
N LEU A 309 2.89 9.23 -1.54
CA LEU A 309 3.53 10.23 -2.37
C LEU A 309 2.67 11.50 -2.37
N VAL A 310 3.15 12.58 -1.76
CA VAL A 310 2.37 13.81 -1.55
C VAL A 310 3.24 15.04 -1.78
N ARG A 311 2.66 16.08 -2.37
CA ARG A 311 3.28 17.39 -2.48
C ARG A 311 3.36 18.12 -1.14
N SER A 312 4.48 18.78 -0.95
CA SER A 312 4.83 19.53 0.23
C SER A 312 5.64 20.77 -0.15
N GLY A 313 5.66 21.75 0.74
CA GLY A 313 6.60 22.85 0.68
C GLY A 313 7.98 22.41 1.15
N GLY A 314 9.05 22.99 0.59
CA GLY A 314 10.40 22.67 0.99
C GLY A 314 11.46 23.24 0.07
N GLU A 315 12.71 22.89 0.34
CA GLU A 315 13.84 23.18 -0.56
C GLU A 315 13.75 22.27 -1.80
N LYS A 316 13.96 22.84 -3.00
CA LYS A 316 14.00 22.11 -4.27
C LYS A 316 15.27 21.27 -4.38
N ARG A 317 15.36 20.22 -3.57
CA ARG A 317 16.48 19.31 -3.53
C ARG A 317 15.99 17.88 -3.36
N SER A 318 16.48 17.00 -4.21
CA SER A 318 16.12 15.58 -4.18
C SER A 318 17.04 14.76 -3.28
N GLN A 319 16.43 13.91 -2.47
CA GLN A 319 17.01 12.94 -1.55
C GLN A 319 16.24 11.61 -1.77
N PRO A 320 16.69 10.78 -2.72
CA PRO A 320 15.99 9.55 -3.06
C PRO A 320 16.09 8.49 -1.97
N ILE A 321 15.07 7.63 -1.86
CA ILE A 321 15.17 6.41 -1.06
C ILE A 321 16.00 5.38 -1.84
N LEU A 322 17.18 5.07 -1.33
CA LEU A 322 18.13 4.14 -1.94
C LEU A 322 18.54 3.04 -0.95
N SER A 323 18.50 1.79 -1.39
CA SER A 323 19.03 0.61 -0.68
C SER A 323 18.55 0.48 0.77
N PHE A 324 17.32 0.90 1.05
CA PHE A 324 16.74 0.79 2.38
C PHE A 324 16.42 -0.69 2.67
N ASP A 325 17.03 -1.23 3.73
CA ASP A 325 16.79 -2.60 4.17
C ASP A 325 15.48 -2.70 4.93
N ILE A 326 14.42 -3.05 4.21
CA ILE A 326 13.09 -3.23 4.78
C ILE A 326 12.92 -4.53 5.58
N LEU A 327 13.89 -5.45 5.54
CA LEU A 327 13.89 -6.68 6.34
C LEU A 327 14.52 -6.48 7.72
N ALA A 328 15.33 -5.43 7.88
CA ALA A 328 15.95 -5.04 9.15
C ALA A 328 15.02 -4.25 10.10
N GLY A 329 13.75 -4.05 9.71
CA GLY A 329 12.78 -3.31 10.52
C GLY A 329 12.38 -4.05 11.80
N ASP A 330 12.87 -3.57 12.94
CA ASP A 330 12.51 -4.00 14.30
C ASP A 330 10.98 -4.05 14.51
#